data_AF-A0A518AXI8-F1
#
_entry.id   AF-A0A518AXI8-F1
#
_cell.length_a   1.000
_cell.length_b   1.000
_cell.length_c   1.000
_cell.angle_alpha   90.00
_cell.angle_beta   90.00
_cell.angle_gamma   90.00
#
_symmetry.space_group_name_H-M   'P 1'
#
loop_
_entity.id
_entity.type
_entity.pdbx_description
1 polymer ?
#
loop_
_entity_poly.entity_id
_entity_poly.type
_entity_poly.pdbx_seq_one_letter_code
_entity_poly.pdbx_strand_id
1 'polypeptide(L)'
;MASTFTLFTMRGSRAATVLNELLGETFSGVVMCDRAKMYWQLGRLPWCWAHLKRDFQALIDSSDHQVKRLGHDLMRPTKRLFREWAR
;
A
#
# COMPACT_ATOMS: atom_id res chain seq x y z
N MET A 1 -19.17 -3.44 0.49
CA MET A 1 -18.25 -2.81 -0.49
C MET A 1 -19.10 -2.00 -1.44
N ALA A 2 -18.69 -0.78 -1.81
CA ALA A 2 -19.40 -0.05 -2.87
C ALA A 2 -19.30 -0.86 -4.17
N SER A 3 -20.41 -1.42 -4.62
CA SER A 3 -20.49 -2.34 -5.77
C SER A 3 -20.63 -1.61 -7.11
N THR A 4 -20.54 -0.28 -7.13
CA THR A 4 -21.20 0.52 -8.17
C THR A 4 -20.32 1.43 -9.02
N PHE A 5 -19.05 1.67 -8.68
CA PHE A 5 -18.15 2.40 -9.60
C PHE A 5 -16.67 2.25 -9.26
N THR A 6 -15.82 2.44 -10.26
CA THR A 6 -14.37 2.64 -10.11
C THR A 6 -14.03 4.01 -10.68
N LEU A 7 -13.34 4.84 -9.89
CA LEU A 7 -12.84 6.14 -10.36
C LEU A 7 -11.36 6.00 -10.72
N PHE A 8 -10.99 6.41 -11.93
CA PHE A 8 -9.61 6.56 -12.34
C PHE A 8 -9.37 8.01 -12.76
N THR A 9 -8.20 8.55 -12.43
CA THR A 9 -7.84 9.90 -12.78
C THR A 9 -6.35 10.03 -13.05
N MET A 10 -5.98 10.84 -14.04
CA MET A 10 -4.60 11.16 -14.34
C MET A 10 -4.31 12.59 -13.86
N ARG A 11 -3.17 12.76 -13.19
CA ARG A 11 -2.70 14.06 -12.69
C ARG A 11 -1.25 14.23 -13.10
N GLY A 12 -0.89 15.44 -13.52
CA GLY A 12 0.49 15.79 -13.88
C GLY A 12 1.41 15.96 -12.66
N SER A 13 0.89 15.80 -11.45
CA SER A 13 1.61 16.02 -10.19
C SER A 13 1.28 14.93 -9.17
N ARG A 14 2.23 14.67 -8.28
CA ARG A 14 2.07 13.85 -7.06
C ARG A 14 2.03 14.72 -5.81
N ALA A 15 1.65 15.99 -5.93
CA ALA A 15 1.51 16.88 -4.80
C ALA A 15 0.42 16.38 -3.84
N ALA A 16 0.59 16.69 -2.56
CA ALA A 16 -0.39 16.42 -1.52
C ALA A 16 -1.79 16.98 -1.88
N THR A 17 -1.86 18.17 -2.47
CA THR A 17 -3.12 18.84 -2.83
C THR A 17 -4.06 17.99 -3.70
N VAL A 18 -3.49 17.12 -4.53
CA VAL A 18 -4.24 16.19 -5.40
C VAL A 18 -5.20 15.31 -4.60
N LEU A 19 -4.87 14.94 -3.35
CA LEU A 19 -5.75 14.12 -2.52
C LEU A 19 -7.02 14.88 -2.11
N ASN A 20 -6.89 16.15 -1.73
CA ASN A 20 -8.05 16.98 -1.37
C ASN A 20 -8.92 17.27 -2.60
N GLU A 21 -8.31 17.52 -3.75
CA GLU A 21 -9.03 17.69 -5.02
C GLU A 21 -9.82 16.44 -5.42
N LEU A 22 -9.29 15.24 -5.12
CA LEU A 22 -9.89 13.97 -5.53
C LEU A 22 -10.94 13.45 -4.53
N LEU A 23 -10.63 13.51 -3.23
CA LEU A 23 -11.45 12.93 -2.17
C LEU A 23 -12.41 13.96 -1.55
N GLY A 24 -12.10 15.24 -1.66
CA GLY A 24 -12.74 16.32 -0.93
C GLY A 24 -12.15 16.50 0.47
N GLU A 25 -12.21 17.73 0.98
CA GLU A 25 -11.64 18.12 2.28
C GLU A 25 -12.30 17.40 3.47
N THR A 26 -13.55 16.95 3.31
CA THR A 26 -14.36 16.30 4.34
C THR A 26 -14.38 14.78 4.24
N PHE A 27 -13.54 14.18 3.39
CA PHE A 27 -13.46 12.73 3.24
C PHE A 27 -13.02 12.06 4.55
N SER A 28 -13.88 11.21 5.10
CA SER A 28 -13.66 10.49 6.36
C SER A 28 -13.47 8.98 6.18
N GLY A 29 -13.38 8.52 4.94
CA GLY A 29 -13.18 7.11 4.61
C GLY A 29 -11.73 6.63 4.83
N VAL A 30 -11.51 5.34 4.58
CA VAL A 30 -10.19 4.71 4.70
C VAL A 30 -9.46 4.74 3.36
N VAL A 31 -8.26 5.33 3.34
CA VAL A 31 -7.39 5.37 2.15
C VAL A 31 -6.28 4.33 2.29
N MET A 32 -6.39 3.21 1.57
CA MET A 32 -5.27 2.27 1.44
C MET A 32 -4.34 2.73 0.31
N CYS A 33 -3.05 2.89 0.60
CA CYS A 33 -2.12 3.54 -0.34
C CYS A 33 -0.77 2.83 -0.48
N ASP A 34 0.01 3.24 -1.49
CA ASP A 34 1.28 2.65 -1.91
C ASP A 34 2.53 3.22 -1.18
N ARG A 35 2.33 3.93 -0.07
CA ARG A 35 3.37 4.63 0.72
C ARG A 35 3.98 5.87 0.06
N ALA A 36 3.44 6.37 -1.05
CA ALA A 36 3.91 7.64 -1.61
C ALA A 36 3.78 8.79 -0.61
N LYS A 37 4.75 9.72 -0.61
CA LYS A 37 4.83 10.85 0.34
C LYS A 37 3.57 11.73 0.36
N MET A 38 2.85 11.82 -0.76
CA MET A 38 1.63 12.62 -0.88
C MET A 38 0.54 12.20 0.13
N TYR A 39 0.52 10.93 0.51
CA TYR A 39 -0.44 10.41 1.46
C TYR A 39 -0.13 10.83 2.90
N TRP A 40 1.07 11.30 3.22
CA TRP A 40 1.48 11.57 4.62
C TRP A 40 0.65 12.64 5.34
N GLN A 41 -0.07 13.48 4.60
CA GLN A 41 -1.04 14.42 5.17
C GLN A 41 -2.30 13.73 5.75
N LEU A 42 -2.56 12.48 5.35
CA LEU A 42 -3.66 11.69 5.88
C LEU A 42 -3.20 11.06 7.20
N GLY A 43 -3.87 11.39 8.31
CA GLY A 43 -3.41 10.98 9.65
C GLY A 43 -3.36 9.46 9.89
N ARG A 44 -4.13 8.65 9.13
CA ARG A 44 -4.13 7.18 9.21
C ARG A 44 -3.79 6.58 7.85
N LEU A 45 -2.71 5.81 7.79
CA LEU A 45 -2.16 5.27 6.55
C LEU A 45 -2.09 3.74 6.54
N PRO A 46 -3.21 3.05 6.23
CA PRO A 46 -3.17 1.65 5.86
C PRO A 46 -2.31 1.47 4.61
N TRP A 47 -1.20 0.75 4.77
CA TRP A 47 -0.34 0.41 3.64
C TRP A 47 -0.94 -0.73 2.82
N CYS A 48 -0.90 -0.56 1.51
CA CYS A 48 -1.35 -1.58 0.58
C CYS A 48 -0.47 -2.82 0.70
N TRP A 49 -1.08 -3.94 1.10
CA TRP A 49 -0.40 -5.23 1.23
C TRP A 49 0.27 -5.70 -0.06
N ALA A 50 -0.28 -5.37 -1.23
CA ALA A 50 0.34 -5.72 -2.51
C ALA A 50 1.71 -5.04 -2.68
N HIS A 51 1.84 -3.79 -2.24
CA HIS A 51 3.11 -3.06 -2.26
C HIS A 51 4.07 -3.65 -1.23
N LEU A 52 3.61 -3.88 -0.01
CA LEU A 52 4.43 -4.48 1.05
C LEU A 52 4.97 -5.87 0.66
N LYS A 53 4.13 -6.72 0.04
CA LYS A 53 4.55 -8.02 -0.48
C LYS A 53 5.62 -7.89 -1.56
N ARG A 54 5.49 -6.91 -2.46
CA ARG A 54 6.49 -6.64 -3.51
C ARG A 54 7.83 -6.20 -2.92
N ASP A 55 7.80 -5.34 -1.89
CA ASP A 55 9.01 -4.92 -1.18
C ASP A 55 9.71 -6.11 -0.51
N PHE A 56 8.95 -7.00 0.14
CA PHE A 56 9.52 -8.21 0.74
C PHE A 56 10.11 -9.15 -0.32
N GLN A 57 9.51 -9.24 -1.50
CA GLN A 57 10.08 -10.00 -2.61
C GLN A 57 11.40 -9.38 -3.09
N ALA A 58 11.47 -8.05 -3.22
CA ALA A 58 12.72 -7.37 -3.59
C ALA A 58 13.84 -7.62 -2.56
N LEU A 59 13.52 -7.72 -1.26
CA LEU A 59 14.49 -8.12 -0.24
C LEU A 59 14.97 -9.56 -0.44
N ILE A 60 14.06 -10.49 -0.75
CA ILE A 60 14.40 -11.90 -1.06
C ILE A 60 15.32 -11.99 -2.28
N ASP A 61 15.09 -11.17 -3.29
CA ASP A 61 15.84 -11.20 -4.54
C ASP A 61 17.24 -10.56 -4.41
N SER A 62 17.56 -9.97 -3.25
CA SER A 62 18.88 -9.40 -2.96
C SER A 62 20.00 -10.45 -3.06
N SER A 63 21.18 -10.02 -3.50
CA SER A 63 22.41 -10.82 -3.44
C SER A 63 22.98 -10.90 -2.02
N ASP A 64 22.66 -9.94 -1.15
CA ASP A 64 23.06 -9.93 0.26
C ASP A 64 22.26 -10.97 1.06
N HIS A 65 22.97 -11.90 1.71
CA HIS A 65 22.37 -12.99 2.47
C HIS A 65 21.55 -12.53 3.69
N GLN A 66 21.95 -11.45 4.36
CA GLN A 66 21.21 -10.91 5.50
C GLN A 66 19.91 -10.25 5.04
N VAL A 67 19.97 -9.47 3.96
CA VAL A 67 18.79 -8.83 3.35
C VAL A 67 17.79 -9.87 2.85
N LYS A 68 18.29 -10.91 2.15
CA LYS A 68 17.48 -12.03 1.68
C LYS A 68 16.76 -12.76 2.81
N ARG A 69 17.48 -13.04 3.90
CA ARG A 69 16.89 -13.67 5.09
C ARG A 69 15.77 -12.82 5.67
N LEU A 70 15.99 -11.52 5.85
CA LEU A 70 14.97 -10.59 6.31
C LEU A 70 13.72 -10.62 5.41
N GLY A 71 13.92 -10.61 4.08
CA GLY A 71 12.82 -10.73 3.12
C GLY A 71 11.99 -12.01 3.32
N HIS A 72 12.64 -13.16 3.52
CA HIS A 72 11.94 -14.41 3.82
C HIS A 72 11.17 -14.36 5.16
N ASP A 73 11.79 -13.78 6.19
CA ASP A 73 11.20 -13.66 7.53
C ASP A 73 9.94 -12.76 7.51
N LEU A 74 9.93 -11.72 6.68
CA LEU A 74 8.77 -10.83 6.47
C LEU A 74 7.69 -11.45 5.56
N MET A 75 8.10 -12.21 4.53
CA MET A 75 7.17 -12.86 3.59
C MET A 75 6.38 -14.01 4.24
N ARG A 76 6.98 -14.73 5.20
CA ARG A 76 6.35 -15.88 5.87
C ARG A 76 5.03 -15.53 6.59
N PRO A 77 4.98 -14.55 7.52
CA PRO A 77 3.72 -14.15 8.16
C PRO A 77 2.75 -13.53 7.15
N THR A 78 3.23 -12.81 6.14
CA THR A 78 2.40 -12.24 5.07
C THR A 78 1.65 -13.33 4.31
N LYS A 79 2.34 -14.40 3.90
CA LYS A 79 1.71 -15.56 3.24
C LYS A 79 0.73 -16.27 4.16
N ARG A 80 1.02 -16.37 5.47
CA ARG A 80 0.10 -16.96 6.45
C ARG A 80 -1.17 -16.13 6.58
N LEU A 81 -1.06 -14.82 6.74
CA LEU A 81 -2.21 -13.90 6.85
C LEU A 81 -3.18 -14.08 5.68
N PHE A 82 -2.68 -14.03 4.44
CA PHE A 82 -3.55 -14.18 3.26
C PHE A 82 -4.15 -15.57 3.12
N ARG A 83 -3.45 -16.62 3.56
CA ARG A 83 -3.99 -17.98 3.58
C ARG A 83 -5.14 -18.11 4.58
N GLU A 84 -5.04 -17.48 5.74
CA GLU A 84 -6.11 -17.51 6.75
C GLU A 84 -7.28 -16.60 6.38
N TRP A 85 -7.03 -15.45 5.73
CA TRP A 85 -8.10 -14.58 5.21
C TRP A 85 -8.91 -15.29 4.14
N ALA A 86 -8.27 -15.99 3.21
CA ALA A 86 -8.96 -16.62 2.08
C ALA A 86 -9.87 -17.82 2.45
N ARG A 87 -10.02 -18.13 3.75
CA ARG A 87 -10.96 -19.12 4.26
C ARG A 87 -12.31 -18.48 4.54
#